data_AF-T0RA56-F1
#
_entry.id   AF-T0RA56-F1
#
_cell.length_a   1.000
_cell.length_b   1.000
_cell.length_c   1.000
_cell.angle_alpha   90.00
_cell.angle_beta   90.00
_cell.angle_gamma   90.00
#
_symmetry.space_group_name_H-M   'P 1'
#
loop_
_entity.id
_entity.type
_entity.pdbx_description
1 polymer ?
#
loop_
_entity_poly.entity_id
_entity_poly.type
_entity_poly.pdbx_seq_one_letter_code
_entity_poly.pdbx_strand_id
1 'polypeptide(L)'
;MTPQGYLSLLLPLVATATECPYESYDGAILVADATYCSTAAPVCAVDKACRRLLSHNISSDQVKYSGYTAVGNLTAYPHDELYIGNITHVNVEDMELPSTLRTLSFDNVSTISLDDLYGDVIANITELCGIPEFVSCGLGVIPWLFEWPPRLETLTLLDNELQTIPKALPPTLRELAIQDNALTDLVYLPDGLTFLNLYDNSLENITDKNWTQLTFLRLGDNPIKTITNVHLSKQLRFFDCEGCPITNMVLTPETFEALDVLSVHNGDQTNFEGFVITRDIESDGNACSAIGGTIRDLWQHKSNVTVRVCVTLPHSTNGPF
;
A
#
# COMPACT_ATOMS: atom_id res chain seq x y z
N MET A 1 8.84 80.70 -13.38
CA MET A 1 9.37 79.35 -13.64
C MET A 1 8.66 78.39 -12.71
N THR A 2 7.61 77.74 -13.20
CA THR A 2 6.79 76.73 -12.52
C THR A 2 6.96 75.41 -13.27
N PRO A 3 7.09 74.24 -12.61
CA PRO A 3 7.35 72.99 -13.30
C PRO A 3 6.06 72.21 -13.66
N GLN A 4 6.09 71.68 -14.88
CA GLN A 4 5.56 70.43 -15.43
C GLN A 4 4.28 69.79 -14.85
N GLY A 5 3.30 69.58 -15.74
CA GLY A 5 2.32 68.50 -15.64
C GLY A 5 2.56 67.47 -16.73
N TYR A 6 2.97 66.26 -16.35
CA TYR A 6 2.95 65.09 -17.23
C TYR A 6 1.59 64.40 -17.10
N LEU A 7 0.91 64.22 -18.23
CA LEU A 7 -0.35 63.50 -18.33
C LEU A 7 -0.04 62.00 -18.45
N SER A 8 -0.20 61.23 -17.38
CA SER A 8 -0.06 59.78 -17.41
C SER A 8 -1.30 59.14 -18.04
N LEU A 9 -1.16 58.57 -19.24
CA LEU A 9 -2.14 57.65 -19.80
C LEU A 9 -2.11 56.33 -19.01
N LEU A 10 -3.18 56.04 -18.28
CA LEU A 10 -3.47 54.72 -17.76
C LEU A 10 -4.08 53.88 -18.89
N LEU A 11 -3.33 52.91 -19.41
CA LEU A 11 -3.86 51.82 -20.22
C LEU A 11 -4.56 50.81 -19.29
N PRO A 12 -5.74 50.28 -19.65
CA PRO A 12 -6.40 49.26 -18.85
C PRO A 12 -5.58 47.97 -18.92
N LEU A 13 -5.33 47.38 -17.76
CA LEU A 13 -4.77 46.04 -17.62
C LEU A 13 -5.80 45.06 -18.22
N VAL A 14 -5.55 44.57 -19.42
CA VAL A 14 -6.34 43.47 -19.99
C VAL A 14 -5.92 42.23 -19.23
N ALA A 15 -6.77 41.77 -18.31
CA ALA A 15 -6.64 40.44 -17.74
C ALA A 15 -6.84 39.44 -18.90
N THR A 16 -5.74 38.86 -19.38
CA THR A 16 -5.79 37.71 -20.30
C THR A 16 -6.56 36.61 -19.57
N ALA A 17 -7.68 36.17 -20.13
CA ALA A 17 -8.33 34.95 -19.65
C ALA A 17 -7.26 33.86 -19.66
N THR A 18 -6.97 33.28 -18.50
CA THR A 18 -6.09 32.14 -18.39
C THR A 18 -6.66 31.02 -19.25
N GLU A 19 -5.88 30.55 -20.23
CA GLU A 19 -6.25 29.40 -21.04
C GLU A 19 -6.51 28.20 -20.12
N CYS A 20 -7.47 27.35 -20.48
CA CYS A 20 -7.81 26.18 -19.67
C CYS A 20 -6.63 25.21 -19.71
N PRO A 21 -6.04 24.83 -18.57
CA PRO A 21 -4.89 23.91 -18.55
C PRO A 21 -5.23 22.54 -19.15
N TYR A 22 -6.51 22.15 -19.12
CA TYR A 22 -6.98 20.85 -19.56
C TYR A 22 -7.33 20.77 -21.05
N GLU A 23 -6.91 21.71 -21.90
CA GLU A 23 -7.34 21.77 -23.32
C GLU A 23 -7.00 20.50 -24.12
N SER A 24 -5.89 19.83 -23.77
CA SER A 24 -5.45 18.57 -24.38
C SER A 24 -6.18 17.33 -23.85
N TYR A 25 -7.00 17.47 -22.81
CA TYR A 25 -7.63 16.34 -22.13
C TYR A 25 -8.96 15.97 -22.80
N ASP A 26 -9.35 14.71 -22.63
CA ASP A 26 -10.67 14.22 -23.04
C ASP A 26 -11.48 13.77 -21.82
N GLY A 27 -12.80 13.92 -21.88
CA GLY A 27 -13.72 13.48 -20.82
C GLY A 27 -13.93 14.51 -19.70
N ALA A 28 -14.30 14.02 -18.52
CA ALA A 28 -14.60 14.84 -17.34
C ALA A 28 -13.39 14.90 -16.41
N ILE A 29 -12.93 16.11 -16.11
CA ILE A 29 -11.81 16.39 -15.21
C ILE A 29 -12.37 16.72 -13.82
N LEU A 30 -11.89 16.02 -12.79
CA LEU A 30 -12.22 16.32 -11.40
C LEU A 30 -11.37 17.50 -10.91
N VAL A 31 -12.03 18.53 -10.37
CA VAL A 31 -11.37 19.74 -9.84
C VAL A 31 -12.04 20.23 -8.56
N ALA A 32 -11.27 20.96 -7.75
CA ALA A 32 -11.71 21.72 -6.60
C ALA A 32 -11.02 23.08 -6.66
N ASP A 33 -11.43 23.87 -7.66
CA ASP A 33 -10.91 25.19 -7.98
C ASP A 33 -12.07 26.19 -7.93
N ALA A 34 -11.94 27.25 -7.12
CA ALA A 34 -12.96 28.28 -6.95
C ALA A 34 -13.24 29.09 -8.23
N THR A 35 -12.38 28.99 -9.24
CA THR A 35 -12.56 29.58 -10.57
C THR A 35 -13.68 28.88 -11.34
N TYR A 36 -13.83 27.55 -11.19
CA TYR A 36 -14.76 26.73 -11.95
C TYR A 36 -15.89 26.15 -11.10
N CYS A 37 -15.60 25.84 -9.84
CA CYS A 37 -16.53 25.30 -8.87
C CYS A 37 -17.25 26.41 -8.11
N SER A 38 -18.44 26.10 -7.58
CA SER A 38 -19.21 27.06 -6.77
C SER A 38 -18.97 26.84 -5.29
N THR A 39 -19.19 27.85 -4.45
CA THR A 39 -19.13 27.71 -2.99
C THR A 39 -20.03 26.60 -2.42
N ALA A 40 -21.18 26.34 -3.06
CA ALA A 40 -22.09 25.26 -2.65
C ALA A 40 -21.69 23.86 -3.12
N ALA A 41 -20.70 23.75 -4.01
CA ALA A 41 -20.17 22.51 -4.57
C ALA A 41 -18.66 22.71 -4.80
N PRO A 42 -17.85 22.62 -3.73
CA PRO A 42 -16.43 22.98 -3.75
C PRO A 42 -15.60 22.04 -4.62
N VAL A 43 -16.11 20.83 -4.87
CA VAL A 43 -15.59 19.87 -5.84
C VAL A 43 -16.58 19.78 -6.99
N CYS A 44 -16.08 19.82 -8.22
CA CYS A 44 -16.89 19.75 -9.43
C CYS A 44 -16.15 19.05 -10.56
N ALA A 45 -16.89 18.82 -11.65
CA ALA A 45 -16.34 18.29 -12.89
C ALA A 45 -16.27 19.40 -13.94
N VAL A 46 -15.20 19.46 -14.72
CA VAL A 46 -15.07 20.37 -15.87
C VAL A 46 -14.77 19.61 -17.15
N ASP A 47 -15.09 20.19 -18.30
CA ASP A 47 -14.57 19.74 -19.60
C ASP A 47 -13.21 20.37 -19.91
N LYS A 48 -12.63 19.99 -21.05
CA LYS A 48 -11.37 20.56 -21.57
C LYS A 48 -11.38 22.06 -21.87
N ALA A 49 -12.55 22.70 -21.88
CA ALA A 49 -12.70 24.15 -21.98
C ALA A 49 -12.94 24.78 -20.60
N CYS A 50 -12.70 24.04 -19.51
CA CYS A 50 -12.91 24.42 -18.12
C CYS A 50 -14.36 24.81 -17.81
N ARG A 51 -15.32 24.30 -18.59
CA ARG A 51 -16.75 24.52 -18.35
C ARG A 51 -17.24 23.49 -17.37
N ARG A 52 -17.87 23.96 -16.29
CA ARG A 52 -18.47 23.08 -15.29
C ARG A 52 -19.55 22.18 -15.89
N LEU A 53 -19.41 20.88 -15.68
CA LEU A 53 -20.35 19.85 -16.12
C LEU A 53 -21.45 19.65 -15.06
N LEU A 54 -22.64 20.17 -15.33
CA LEU A 54 -23.78 20.07 -14.41
C LEU A 54 -24.40 18.66 -14.32
N SER A 55 -24.02 17.76 -15.22
CA SER A 55 -24.40 16.34 -15.17
C SER A 55 -23.75 15.58 -14.02
N HIS A 56 -22.69 16.14 -13.42
CA HIS A 56 -21.99 15.55 -12.27
C HIS A 56 -22.49 16.22 -10.99
N ASN A 57 -23.32 15.51 -10.24
CA ASN A 57 -23.76 15.94 -8.92
C ASN A 57 -22.85 15.32 -7.86
N ILE A 58 -21.93 16.12 -7.33
CA ILE A 58 -20.94 15.71 -6.34
C ILE A 58 -21.40 16.20 -4.97
N SER A 59 -21.48 15.30 -4.00
CA SER A 59 -21.83 15.65 -2.62
C SER A 59 -20.65 16.31 -1.91
N SER A 60 -20.92 17.20 -0.96
CA SER A 60 -19.88 17.90 -0.21
C SER A 60 -19.03 16.99 0.69
N ASP A 61 -19.55 15.82 1.06
CA ASP A 61 -18.90 14.79 1.88
C ASP A 61 -18.29 13.64 1.04
N GLN A 62 -18.38 13.73 -0.29
CA GLN A 62 -17.88 12.69 -1.17
C GLN A 62 -16.34 12.69 -1.18
N VAL A 63 -15.75 11.52 -0.95
CA VAL A 63 -14.30 11.29 -1.07
C VAL A 63 -13.93 10.31 -2.18
N LYS A 64 -14.91 9.54 -2.67
CA LYS A 64 -14.74 8.56 -3.76
C LYS A 64 -15.29 9.07 -5.08
N TYR A 65 -14.47 9.02 -6.12
CA TYR A 65 -14.77 9.60 -7.43
C TYR A 65 -14.54 8.56 -8.52
N SER A 66 -15.59 8.25 -9.28
CA SER A 66 -15.53 7.26 -10.35
C SER A 66 -15.83 7.85 -11.72
N GLY A 67 -15.12 7.35 -12.74
CA GLY A 67 -15.36 7.70 -14.14
C GLY A 67 -14.81 9.07 -14.59
N TYR A 68 -13.90 9.66 -13.81
CA TYR A 68 -13.18 10.87 -14.18
C TYR A 68 -11.91 10.48 -14.94
N THR A 69 -11.70 11.09 -16.11
CA THR A 69 -10.57 10.77 -16.99
C THR A 69 -9.30 11.52 -16.61
N ALA A 70 -9.41 12.57 -15.78
CA ALA A 70 -8.28 13.29 -15.25
C ALA A 70 -8.58 13.93 -13.87
N VAL A 71 -7.51 14.21 -13.13
CA VAL A 71 -7.53 14.99 -11.89
C VAL A 71 -6.73 16.27 -12.12
N GLY A 72 -7.37 17.42 -11.92
CA GLY A 72 -6.75 18.73 -12.09
C GLY A 72 -6.41 19.39 -10.76
N ASN A 73 -6.68 20.68 -10.67
CA ASN A 73 -6.39 21.45 -9.46
C ASN A 73 -7.39 21.08 -8.35
N LEU A 74 -6.89 20.47 -7.27
CA LEU A 74 -7.62 20.13 -6.06
C LEU A 74 -7.15 20.94 -4.84
N THR A 75 -6.50 22.09 -5.02
CA THR A 75 -5.96 22.89 -3.90
C THR A 75 -7.04 23.35 -2.90
N ALA A 76 -8.30 23.49 -3.32
CA ALA A 76 -9.44 23.79 -2.43
C ALA A 76 -10.25 22.54 -2.03
N TYR A 77 -9.74 21.33 -2.27
CA TYR A 77 -10.40 20.09 -1.89
C TYR A 77 -10.53 19.99 -0.37
N PRO A 78 -11.74 19.74 0.16
CA PRO A 78 -12.03 19.96 1.58
C PRO A 78 -11.71 18.78 2.49
N HIS A 79 -11.33 17.63 1.93
CA HIS A 79 -11.10 16.39 2.69
C HIS A 79 -9.62 16.03 2.72
N ASP A 80 -9.26 15.19 3.69
CA ASP A 80 -7.92 14.61 3.84
C ASP A 80 -7.77 13.25 3.12
N GLU A 81 -8.85 12.71 2.56
CA GLU A 81 -8.86 11.47 1.79
C GLU A 81 -9.43 11.67 0.38
N LEU A 82 -8.80 11.07 -0.63
CA LEU A 82 -9.21 11.10 -2.02
C LEU A 82 -9.07 9.71 -2.65
N TYR A 83 -10.18 9.17 -3.16
CA TYR A 83 -10.20 7.89 -3.87
C TYR A 83 -10.67 8.13 -5.31
N ILE A 84 -9.83 7.81 -6.28
CA ILE A 84 -10.11 7.91 -7.71
C ILE A 84 -10.23 6.51 -8.27
N GLY A 85 -11.28 6.19 -9.00
CA GLY A 85 -11.43 4.81 -9.45
C GLY A 85 -12.40 4.50 -10.57
N ASN A 86 -12.53 3.21 -10.87
CA ASN A 86 -13.41 2.67 -11.91
C ASN A 86 -13.22 3.37 -13.27
N ILE A 87 -11.97 3.46 -13.73
CA ILE A 87 -11.61 4.07 -15.01
C ILE A 87 -10.40 3.36 -15.61
N THR A 88 -10.35 3.21 -16.94
CA THR A 88 -9.21 2.54 -17.59
C THR A 88 -7.92 3.36 -17.51
N HIS A 89 -8.01 4.67 -17.63
CA HIS A 89 -6.88 5.58 -17.57
C HIS A 89 -7.27 6.85 -16.83
N VAL A 90 -6.41 7.30 -15.93
CA VAL A 90 -6.52 8.61 -15.29
C VAL A 90 -5.27 9.43 -15.58
N ASN A 91 -5.48 10.63 -16.15
CA ASN A 91 -4.41 11.62 -16.31
C ASN A 91 -4.25 12.42 -15.01
N VAL A 92 -3.02 12.53 -14.51
CA VAL A 92 -2.66 13.27 -13.29
C VAL A 92 -1.55 14.30 -13.53
N GLU A 93 -1.26 14.63 -14.79
CA GLU A 93 -0.21 15.59 -15.21
C GLU A 93 -0.39 16.97 -14.56
N ASP A 94 -1.61 17.53 -14.58
CA ASP A 94 -1.93 18.83 -13.96
C ASP A 94 -2.56 18.69 -12.55
N MET A 95 -2.30 17.57 -11.86
CA MET A 95 -2.85 17.32 -10.54
C MET A 95 -2.15 18.17 -9.47
N GLU A 96 -2.93 19.01 -8.78
CA GLU A 96 -2.45 19.75 -7.61
C GLU A 96 -3.24 19.34 -6.37
N LEU A 97 -2.56 18.79 -5.36
CA LEU A 97 -3.21 18.30 -4.14
C LEU A 97 -3.13 19.32 -3.00
N PRO A 98 -4.15 19.39 -2.11
CA PRO A 98 -4.06 20.27 -0.96
C PRO A 98 -3.07 19.69 0.06
N SER A 99 -2.40 20.55 0.81
CA SER A 99 -1.45 20.12 1.85
C SER A 99 -2.10 19.40 3.03
N THR A 100 -3.44 19.41 3.10
CA THR A 100 -4.26 18.66 4.06
C THR A 100 -4.47 17.21 3.66
N LEU A 101 -4.28 16.84 2.38
CA LEU A 101 -4.49 15.47 1.92
C LEU A 101 -3.46 14.51 2.53
N ARG A 102 -3.94 13.36 3.00
CA ARG A 102 -3.18 12.31 3.68
C ARG A 102 -3.36 10.96 3.00
N THR A 103 -4.57 10.66 2.55
CA THR A 103 -4.89 9.41 1.86
C THR A 103 -5.19 9.68 0.39
N LEU A 104 -4.47 8.99 -0.49
CA LEU A 104 -4.69 9.01 -1.93
C LEU A 104 -4.81 7.58 -2.44
N SER A 105 -5.92 7.22 -3.06
CA SER A 105 -6.15 5.87 -3.60
C SER A 105 -6.55 5.89 -5.06
N PHE A 106 -6.07 4.90 -5.81
CA PHE A 106 -6.42 4.65 -7.21
C PHE A 106 -7.07 3.27 -7.34
N ASP A 107 -8.39 3.22 -7.28
CA ASP A 107 -9.17 2.00 -7.11
C ASP A 107 -9.69 1.48 -8.45
N ASN A 108 -9.28 0.28 -8.89
CA ASN A 108 -9.73 -0.27 -10.18
C ASN A 108 -9.42 0.71 -11.35
N VAL A 109 -8.19 1.20 -11.36
CA VAL A 109 -7.62 2.06 -12.42
C VAL A 109 -6.67 1.19 -13.24
N SER A 110 -6.87 1.04 -14.56
CA SER A 110 -5.98 0.12 -15.32
C SER A 110 -4.61 0.71 -15.63
N THR A 111 -4.52 2.03 -15.81
CA THR A 111 -3.26 2.71 -16.16
C THR A 111 -3.21 4.12 -15.54
N ILE A 112 -2.05 4.47 -15.00
CA ILE A 112 -1.71 5.81 -14.52
C ILE A 112 -0.25 6.09 -14.89
N SER A 113 0.04 7.34 -15.26
CA SER A 113 1.42 7.78 -15.50
C SER A 113 2.06 8.13 -14.16
N LEU A 114 2.95 7.27 -13.68
CA LEU A 114 3.66 7.49 -12.42
C LEU A 114 4.75 8.57 -12.52
N ASP A 115 5.18 8.93 -13.74
CA ASP A 115 6.12 10.03 -13.95
C ASP A 115 5.50 11.38 -13.54
N ASP A 116 4.17 11.47 -13.57
CA ASP A 116 3.40 12.64 -13.14
C ASP A 116 3.08 12.59 -11.63
N LEU A 117 3.22 11.42 -10.99
CA LEU A 117 3.15 11.26 -9.53
C LEU A 117 4.55 11.40 -8.91
N TYR A 118 5.09 12.60 -8.90
CA TYR A 118 6.41 12.86 -8.32
C TYR A 118 6.34 13.36 -6.87
N GLY A 119 7.47 13.24 -6.16
CA GLY A 119 7.55 13.39 -4.71
C GLY A 119 6.93 14.67 -4.14
N ASP A 120 7.07 15.83 -4.82
CA ASP A 120 6.50 17.09 -4.34
C ASP A 120 4.95 17.12 -4.39
N VAL A 121 4.33 16.50 -5.41
CA VAL A 121 2.86 16.44 -5.57
C VAL A 121 2.24 15.64 -4.44
N ILE A 122 2.86 14.50 -4.10
CA ILE A 122 2.37 13.54 -3.10
C ILE A 122 3.12 13.63 -1.76
N ALA A 123 3.89 14.70 -1.51
CA ALA A 123 4.80 14.79 -0.36
C ALA A 123 4.11 14.65 1.02
N ASN A 124 2.83 15.03 1.09
CA ASN A 124 2.04 15.00 2.32
C ASN A 124 1.27 13.70 2.54
N ILE A 125 1.28 12.79 1.55
CA ILE A 125 0.56 11.52 1.61
C ILE A 125 1.21 10.61 2.64
N THR A 126 0.38 10.10 3.56
CA THR A 126 0.74 9.11 4.58
C THR A 126 0.19 7.74 4.24
N GLU A 127 -0.87 7.67 3.44
CA GLU A 127 -1.49 6.44 2.96
C GLU A 127 -1.69 6.52 1.44
N LEU A 128 -0.97 5.69 0.71
CA LEU A 128 -1.09 5.58 -0.75
C LEU A 128 -1.70 4.22 -1.08
N CYS A 129 -2.86 4.25 -1.73
CA CYS A 129 -3.73 3.10 -1.94
C CYS A 129 -4.04 2.40 -0.61
N GLY A 130 -5.00 2.95 0.13
CA GLY A 130 -5.27 2.54 1.49
C GLY A 130 -5.66 1.09 1.67
N ILE A 131 -5.61 0.62 2.92
CA ILE A 131 -5.82 -0.79 3.27
C ILE A 131 -7.29 -1.24 3.42
N PRO A 132 -8.34 -0.40 3.59
CA PRO A 132 -9.62 -0.96 4.02
C PRO A 132 -10.37 -1.77 2.95
N GLU A 133 -9.90 -1.83 1.70
CA GLU A 133 -10.70 -2.47 0.64
C GLU A 133 -10.02 -3.59 -0.15
N PHE A 134 -8.72 -3.90 0.03
CA PHE A 134 -8.02 -4.85 -0.84
C PHE A 134 -8.43 -4.63 -2.31
N VAL A 135 -8.46 -3.38 -2.75
CA VAL A 135 -8.82 -3.00 -4.13
C VAL A 135 -7.54 -2.85 -4.92
N SER A 136 -7.55 -3.36 -6.16
CA SER A 136 -6.42 -3.23 -7.08
C SER A 136 -6.04 -1.75 -7.17
N CYS A 137 -4.82 -1.48 -6.69
CA CYS A 137 -4.18 -0.19 -6.76
C CYS A 137 -3.41 -0.19 -8.07
N GLY A 138 -4.07 0.15 -9.17
CA GLY A 138 -3.49 -0.04 -10.51
C GLY A 138 -2.48 1.04 -10.88
N LEU A 139 -1.42 1.14 -10.08
CA LEU A 139 -0.25 1.96 -10.33
C LEU A 139 0.57 1.42 -11.50
N GLY A 140 0.32 0.18 -11.93
CA GLY A 140 1.00 -0.44 -13.06
C GLY A 140 2.47 -0.67 -12.75
N VAL A 141 3.35 -0.40 -13.74
CA VAL A 141 4.79 -0.59 -13.57
C VAL A 141 5.38 0.60 -12.84
N ILE A 142 5.81 0.38 -11.59
CA ILE A 142 6.47 1.40 -10.77
C ILE A 142 7.88 1.67 -11.30
N PRO A 143 8.20 2.93 -11.71
CA PRO A 143 9.55 3.27 -12.15
C PRO A 143 10.60 3.00 -11.07
N TRP A 144 11.79 2.55 -11.48
CA TRP A 144 12.88 2.26 -10.54
C TRP A 144 13.33 3.46 -9.70
N LEU A 145 13.15 4.67 -10.23
CA LEU A 145 13.50 5.94 -9.58
C LEU A 145 12.28 6.67 -9.00
N PHE A 146 11.16 5.96 -8.79
CA PHE A 146 9.98 6.55 -8.19
C PHE A 146 10.30 7.07 -6.77
N GLU A 147 9.99 8.35 -6.54
CA GLU A 147 10.20 9.00 -5.25
C GLU A 147 8.94 8.90 -4.40
N TRP A 148 8.95 7.94 -3.46
CA TRP A 148 7.86 7.73 -2.52
C TRP A 148 7.65 8.94 -1.61
N PRO A 149 6.39 9.21 -1.18
CA PRO A 149 6.12 10.23 -0.17
C PRO A 149 6.99 10.02 1.07
N PRO A 150 7.74 11.03 1.54
CA PRO A 150 8.67 10.88 2.65
C PRO A 150 7.99 10.63 4.00
N ARG A 151 6.64 10.74 4.05
CA ARG A 151 5.80 10.50 5.22
C ARG A 151 4.91 9.27 5.06
N LEU A 152 5.12 8.44 4.03
CA LEU A 152 4.28 7.28 3.78
C LEU A 152 4.41 6.29 4.94
N GLU A 153 3.28 5.94 5.54
CA GLU A 153 3.14 4.96 6.63
C GLU A 153 2.45 3.68 6.14
N THR A 154 1.52 3.83 5.19
CA THR A 154 0.72 2.73 4.64
C THR A 154 0.78 2.71 3.11
N LEU A 155 1.04 1.53 2.55
CA LEU A 155 1.11 1.29 1.11
C LEU A 155 0.45 -0.04 0.72
N THR A 156 -0.52 0.02 -0.19
CA THR A 156 -1.07 -1.18 -0.87
C THR A 156 -0.71 -1.17 -2.35
N LEU A 157 -0.20 -2.30 -2.85
CA LEU A 157 0.20 -2.56 -4.22
C LEU A 157 -0.43 -3.87 -4.72
N LEU A 158 -1.74 -4.00 -4.53
CA LEU A 158 -2.50 -5.18 -4.92
C LEU A 158 -2.61 -5.31 -6.45
N ASP A 159 -2.37 -6.50 -6.98
CA ASP A 159 -2.68 -6.87 -8.37
C ASP A 159 -1.97 -5.96 -9.39
N ASN A 160 -0.64 -5.88 -9.30
CA ASN A 160 0.22 -5.03 -10.14
C ASN A 160 1.29 -5.79 -10.93
N GLU A 161 1.23 -7.13 -10.98
CA GLU A 161 2.21 -7.98 -11.68
C GLU A 161 3.68 -7.74 -11.26
N LEU A 162 3.92 -7.23 -10.03
CA LEU A 162 5.25 -6.87 -9.56
C LEU A 162 6.11 -8.12 -9.34
N GLN A 163 7.33 -8.12 -9.90
CA GLN A 163 8.30 -9.20 -9.71
C GLN A 163 9.26 -8.95 -8.54
N THR A 164 9.40 -7.70 -8.11
CA THR A 164 10.23 -7.28 -6.98
C THR A 164 9.52 -6.22 -6.17
N ILE A 165 9.78 -6.17 -4.87
CA ILE A 165 9.32 -5.06 -4.01
C ILE A 165 9.96 -3.76 -4.53
N PRO A 166 9.20 -2.65 -4.65
CA PRO A 166 9.76 -1.40 -5.14
C PRO A 166 10.94 -0.93 -4.29
N LYS A 167 11.95 -0.38 -4.95
CA LYS A 167 13.10 0.20 -4.27
C LYS A 167 12.71 1.51 -3.58
N ALA A 168 13.50 1.88 -2.57
CA ALA A 168 13.44 3.17 -1.89
C ALA A 168 12.10 3.45 -1.16
N LEU A 169 11.38 2.40 -0.76
CA LEU A 169 10.28 2.54 0.21
C LEU A 169 10.79 3.29 1.45
N PRO A 170 10.03 4.28 1.95
CA PRO A 170 10.52 5.18 2.99
C PRO A 170 10.62 4.46 4.34
N PRO A 171 11.58 4.84 5.21
CA PRO A 171 11.75 4.23 6.53
C PRO A 171 10.59 4.52 7.51
N THR A 172 9.68 5.41 7.13
CA THR A 172 8.43 5.68 7.84
C THR A 172 7.38 4.59 7.62
N LEU A 173 7.52 3.75 6.59
CA LEU A 173 6.52 2.74 6.24
C LEU A 173 6.35 1.72 7.39
N ARG A 174 5.09 1.45 7.75
CA ARG A 174 4.69 0.51 8.80
C ARG A 174 3.79 -0.59 8.28
N GLU A 175 2.99 -0.29 7.28
CA GLU A 175 2.02 -1.22 6.71
C GLU A 175 2.27 -1.37 5.22
N LEU A 176 2.61 -2.59 4.82
CA LEU A 176 2.84 -2.93 3.42
C LEU A 176 1.97 -4.11 3.02
N ALA A 177 1.17 -3.90 1.99
CA ALA A 177 0.36 -4.91 1.35
C ALA A 177 0.75 -4.98 -0.15
N ILE A 178 1.26 -6.12 -0.61
CA ILE A 178 1.73 -6.33 -1.99
C ILE A 178 1.28 -7.71 -2.51
N GLN A 179 0.06 -8.07 -2.13
CA GLN A 179 -0.56 -9.33 -2.51
C GLN A 179 -0.96 -9.39 -3.99
N ASP A 180 -1.19 -10.58 -4.50
CA ASP A 180 -1.58 -10.87 -5.89
C ASP A 180 -0.55 -10.28 -6.87
N ASN A 181 0.72 -10.65 -6.69
CA ASN A 181 1.83 -10.22 -7.54
C ASN A 181 2.71 -11.43 -7.92
N ALA A 182 3.90 -11.19 -8.46
CA ALA A 182 4.83 -12.22 -8.92
C ALA A 182 6.17 -12.17 -8.15
N LEU A 183 6.16 -11.75 -6.88
CA LEU A 183 7.38 -11.62 -6.09
C LEU A 183 8.04 -12.98 -5.86
N THR A 184 9.32 -13.10 -6.20
CA THR A 184 10.12 -14.32 -5.98
C THR A 184 11.09 -14.21 -4.80
N ASP A 185 11.34 -12.99 -4.33
CA ASP A 185 12.19 -12.70 -3.18
C ASP A 185 11.64 -11.48 -2.41
N LEU A 186 12.28 -11.19 -1.28
CA LEU A 186 11.95 -10.08 -0.39
C LEU A 186 13.04 -8.99 -0.41
N VAL A 187 13.80 -8.89 -1.50
CA VAL A 187 14.79 -7.82 -1.65
C VAL A 187 14.05 -6.49 -1.62
N TYR A 188 14.61 -5.51 -0.92
CA TYR A 188 14.03 -4.17 -0.66
C TYR A 188 12.84 -4.12 0.30
N LEU A 189 12.44 -5.23 0.92
CA LEU A 189 11.47 -5.19 2.03
C LEU A 189 12.03 -4.29 3.15
N PRO A 190 11.30 -3.23 3.59
CA PRO A 190 11.77 -2.36 4.65
C PRO A 190 11.71 -3.06 6.01
N ASP A 191 12.69 -2.77 6.85
CA ASP A 191 12.67 -3.15 8.26
C ASP A 191 11.64 -2.32 9.04
N GLY A 192 11.14 -2.85 10.16
CA GLY A 192 10.27 -2.10 11.08
C GLY A 192 8.79 -2.04 10.70
N LEU A 193 8.36 -2.85 9.72
CA LEU A 193 6.94 -3.06 9.44
C LEU A 193 6.22 -3.66 10.66
N THR A 194 4.95 -3.28 10.83
CA THR A 194 4.01 -3.86 11.78
C THR A 194 2.92 -4.69 11.08
N PHE A 195 2.66 -4.40 9.80
CA PHE A 195 1.72 -5.15 8.98
C PHE A 195 2.40 -5.55 7.66
N LEU A 196 2.33 -6.84 7.32
CA LEU A 196 2.89 -7.36 6.08
C LEU A 196 1.93 -8.36 5.42
N ASN A 197 1.43 -7.99 4.24
CA ASN A 197 0.64 -8.87 3.38
C ASN A 197 1.39 -9.19 2.09
N LEU A 198 1.77 -10.46 1.92
CA LEU A 198 2.47 -11.03 0.78
C LEU A 198 1.67 -12.18 0.14
N TYR A 199 0.36 -12.25 0.42
CA TYR A 199 -0.52 -13.28 -0.10
C TYR A 199 -0.44 -13.39 -1.63
N ASP A 200 -0.61 -14.60 -2.17
CA ASP A 200 -0.59 -14.90 -3.62
C ASP A 200 0.58 -14.24 -4.36
N ASN A 201 1.77 -14.79 -4.11
CA ASN A 201 3.02 -14.41 -4.75
C ASN A 201 3.80 -15.70 -5.10
N SER A 202 5.04 -15.56 -5.56
CA SER A 202 5.90 -16.69 -5.97
C SER A 202 7.06 -16.97 -4.99
N LEU A 203 6.87 -16.68 -3.70
CA LEU A 203 7.91 -16.87 -2.68
C LEU A 203 8.09 -18.37 -2.37
N GLU A 204 9.30 -18.89 -2.59
CA GLU A 204 9.61 -20.30 -2.30
C GLU A 204 10.19 -20.55 -0.91
N ASN A 205 10.87 -19.56 -0.32
CA ASN A 205 11.55 -19.72 0.96
C ASN A 205 11.49 -18.42 1.77
N ILE A 206 11.21 -18.54 3.06
CA ILE A 206 11.29 -17.43 4.00
C ILE A 206 12.44 -17.70 4.96
N THR A 207 13.56 -17.00 4.76
CA THR A 207 14.75 -17.14 5.59
C THR A 207 15.27 -15.81 6.11
N ASP A 208 15.86 -15.85 7.31
CA ASP A 208 16.61 -14.74 7.90
C ASP A 208 15.79 -13.45 7.96
N LYS A 209 14.67 -13.52 8.67
CA LYS A 209 13.75 -12.38 8.84
C LYS A 209 13.51 -12.10 10.30
N ASN A 210 13.78 -10.85 10.70
CA ASN A 210 13.40 -10.36 12.02
C ASN A 210 12.08 -9.60 11.91
N TRP A 211 10.99 -10.28 12.28
CA TRP A 211 9.63 -9.80 12.17
C TRP A 211 8.96 -9.72 13.55
N THR A 212 9.76 -9.52 14.60
CA THR A 212 9.25 -9.39 15.97
C THR A 212 8.29 -8.20 16.14
N GLN A 213 8.37 -7.21 15.23
CA GLN A 213 7.52 -6.04 15.18
C GLN A 213 6.16 -6.28 14.49
N LEU A 214 5.97 -7.39 13.77
CA LEU A 214 4.72 -7.65 13.07
C LEU A 214 3.58 -8.00 14.05
N THR A 215 2.43 -7.38 13.83
CA THR A 215 1.14 -7.77 14.39
C THR A 215 0.32 -8.57 13.38
N PHE A 216 0.59 -8.42 12.08
CA PHE A 216 -0.08 -9.10 10.98
C PHE A 216 0.94 -9.62 9.98
N LEU A 217 0.88 -10.92 9.65
CA LEU A 217 1.69 -11.56 8.63
C LEU A 217 0.84 -12.50 7.78
N ARG A 218 0.73 -12.20 6.48
CA ARG A 218 0.01 -13.02 5.51
C ARG A 218 0.94 -13.49 4.40
N LEU A 219 1.13 -14.81 4.31
CA LEU A 219 2.02 -15.49 3.36
C LEU A 219 1.29 -16.54 2.51
N GLY A 220 -0.04 -16.66 2.68
CA GLY A 220 -0.85 -17.67 1.99
C GLY A 220 -0.69 -17.63 0.47
N ASP A 221 -1.00 -18.75 -0.16
CA ASP A 221 -0.92 -18.99 -1.61
C ASP A 221 0.44 -18.67 -2.26
N ASN A 222 1.50 -18.74 -1.46
CA ASN A 222 2.86 -18.79 -1.98
C ASN A 222 3.38 -20.25 -2.03
N PRO A 223 4.28 -20.59 -2.98
CA PRO A 223 4.92 -21.90 -3.07
C PRO A 223 6.00 -22.13 -2.00
N ILE A 224 5.80 -21.65 -0.76
CA ILE A 224 6.77 -21.69 0.33
C ILE A 224 7.03 -23.15 0.74
N LYS A 225 8.26 -23.61 0.53
CA LYS A 225 8.75 -24.94 0.92
C LYS A 225 9.42 -24.91 2.28
N THR A 226 10.08 -23.79 2.62
CA THR A 226 10.84 -23.67 3.86
C THR A 226 10.64 -22.34 4.58
N ILE A 227 10.58 -22.42 5.92
CA ILE A 227 10.63 -21.27 6.82
C ILE A 227 11.73 -21.55 7.86
N THR A 228 12.79 -20.76 7.86
CA THR A 228 13.93 -20.96 8.77
C THR A 228 14.52 -19.65 9.24
N ASN A 229 14.94 -19.56 10.50
CA ASN A 229 15.53 -18.34 11.06
C ASN A 229 14.64 -17.10 10.90
N VAL A 230 13.34 -17.30 11.12
CA VAL A 230 12.35 -16.21 11.20
C VAL A 230 12.05 -15.97 12.67
N HIS A 231 12.11 -14.71 13.10
CA HIS A 231 11.85 -14.31 14.47
C HIS A 231 10.50 -13.59 14.56
N LEU A 232 9.56 -14.17 15.30
CA LEU A 232 8.26 -13.59 15.61
C LEU A 232 8.13 -13.39 17.12
N SER A 233 7.26 -12.48 17.53
CA SER A 233 6.97 -12.24 18.95
C SER A 233 5.48 -12.38 19.24
N LYS A 234 5.12 -12.48 20.52
CA LYS A 234 3.71 -12.64 20.97
C LYS A 234 2.82 -11.43 20.68
N GLN A 235 3.33 -10.38 20.06
CA GLN A 235 2.50 -9.28 19.55
C GLN A 235 1.83 -9.62 18.21
N LEU A 236 2.29 -10.67 17.52
CA LEU A 236 1.64 -11.20 16.34
C LEU A 236 0.21 -11.61 16.69
N ARG A 237 -0.76 -11.07 15.96
CA ARG A 237 -2.20 -11.33 16.12
C ARG A 237 -2.75 -12.19 15.00
N PHE A 238 -2.15 -12.10 13.82
CA PHE A 238 -2.56 -12.84 12.64
C PHE A 238 -1.36 -13.46 11.92
N PHE A 239 -1.44 -14.76 11.65
CA PHE A 239 -0.49 -15.50 10.83
C PHE A 239 -1.23 -16.36 9.80
N ASP A 240 -0.93 -16.17 8.53
CA ASP A 240 -1.54 -16.96 7.46
C ASP A 240 -0.45 -17.58 6.58
N CYS A 241 -0.53 -18.90 6.40
CA CYS A 241 0.17 -19.65 5.36
C CYS A 241 -0.77 -20.70 4.73
N GLU A 242 -2.00 -20.29 4.41
CA GLU A 242 -2.93 -21.03 3.58
C GLU A 242 -2.24 -21.49 2.29
N GLY A 243 -2.44 -22.75 1.90
CA GLY A 243 -1.91 -23.26 0.63
C GLY A 243 -0.40 -23.51 0.60
N CYS A 244 0.39 -22.99 1.55
CA CYS A 244 1.84 -23.12 1.57
C CYS A 244 2.31 -24.59 1.63
N PRO A 245 3.06 -25.11 0.63
CA PRO A 245 3.54 -26.49 0.60
C PRO A 245 4.81 -26.70 1.44
N ILE A 246 4.79 -26.29 2.73
CA ILE A 246 5.97 -26.32 3.61
C ILE A 246 6.37 -27.77 3.92
N THR A 247 7.61 -28.11 3.61
CA THR A 247 8.21 -29.41 3.96
C THR A 247 9.26 -29.31 5.06
N ASN A 248 9.70 -28.10 5.40
CA ASN A 248 10.66 -27.89 6.48
C ASN A 248 10.46 -26.53 7.16
N MET A 249 10.09 -26.55 8.42
CA MET A 249 9.95 -25.36 9.27
C MET A 249 10.85 -25.50 10.49
N VAL A 250 11.79 -24.56 10.65
CA VAL A 250 12.76 -24.51 11.76
C VAL A 250 12.59 -23.19 12.51
N LEU A 251 12.17 -23.29 13.78
CA LEU A 251 11.80 -22.15 14.62
C LEU A 251 12.69 -22.05 15.85
N THR A 252 12.87 -20.84 16.35
CA THR A 252 13.36 -20.63 17.71
C THR A 252 12.23 -20.90 18.72
N PRO A 253 12.55 -21.14 20.01
CA PRO A 253 11.53 -21.28 21.06
C PRO A 253 10.56 -20.08 21.12
N GLU A 254 11.06 -18.86 20.96
CA GLU A 254 10.28 -17.62 21.03
C GLU A 254 9.28 -17.55 19.88
N THR A 255 9.71 -17.88 18.67
CA THR A 255 8.86 -17.91 17.47
C THR A 255 7.82 -19.02 17.56
N PHE A 256 8.20 -20.20 18.08
CA PHE A 256 7.24 -21.27 18.35
C PHE A 256 6.14 -20.79 19.30
N GLU A 257 6.49 -20.15 20.43
CA GLU A 257 5.50 -19.65 21.38
C GLU A 257 4.64 -18.51 20.81
N ALA A 258 5.22 -17.65 19.98
CA ALA A 258 4.51 -16.56 19.30
C ALA A 258 3.43 -17.09 18.36
N LEU A 259 3.70 -18.18 17.64
CA LEU A 259 2.71 -18.82 16.78
C LEU A 259 1.72 -19.65 17.59
N ASP A 260 2.20 -20.48 18.52
CA ASP A 260 1.37 -21.45 19.24
C ASP A 260 0.29 -20.80 20.12
N VAL A 261 0.48 -19.54 20.55
CA VAL A 261 -0.55 -18.82 21.33
C VAL A 261 -1.78 -18.46 20.50
N LEU A 262 -1.64 -18.34 19.17
CA LEU A 262 -2.75 -17.98 18.27
C LEU A 262 -3.88 -19.03 18.33
N SER A 263 -5.11 -18.58 18.10
CA SER A 263 -6.28 -19.45 17.92
C SER A 263 -6.56 -19.63 16.44
N VAL A 264 -7.28 -20.68 16.05
CA VAL A 264 -7.68 -20.84 14.64
C VAL A 264 -8.53 -19.64 14.21
N HIS A 265 -8.23 -19.11 13.02
CA HIS A 265 -9.02 -18.03 12.44
C HIS A 265 -10.46 -18.51 12.16
N ASN A 266 -11.44 -17.63 12.36
CA ASN A 266 -12.88 -17.96 12.27
C ASN A 266 -13.49 -17.72 10.87
N GLY A 267 -12.69 -17.21 9.91
CA GLY A 267 -13.15 -16.84 8.57
C GLY A 267 -13.73 -15.42 8.47
N ASP A 268 -13.58 -14.61 9.52
CA ASP A 268 -13.98 -13.20 9.51
C ASP A 268 -13.06 -12.38 8.59
N GLN A 269 -13.63 -11.88 7.50
CA GLN A 269 -12.91 -11.07 6.51
C GLN A 269 -12.69 -9.62 6.95
N THR A 270 -13.24 -9.22 8.09
CA THR A 270 -13.14 -7.86 8.64
C THR A 270 -12.24 -7.80 9.86
N ASN A 271 -12.08 -8.91 10.59
CA ASN A 271 -11.23 -9.01 11.75
C ASN A 271 -10.24 -10.18 11.62
N PHE A 272 -9.06 -9.87 11.10
CA PHE A 272 -7.98 -10.82 10.94
C PHE A 272 -7.27 -11.08 12.28
N GLU A 273 -7.75 -12.09 13.00
CA GLU A 273 -7.10 -12.63 14.20
C GLU A 273 -6.96 -14.14 14.10
N GLY A 274 -5.89 -14.66 14.70
CA GLY A 274 -5.61 -16.09 14.77
C GLY A 274 -4.62 -16.58 13.72
N PHE A 275 -4.70 -17.85 13.38
CA PHE A 275 -3.88 -18.46 12.34
C PHE A 275 -4.71 -19.13 11.25
N VAL A 276 -4.18 -19.12 10.03
CA VAL A 276 -4.69 -19.88 8.87
C VAL A 276 -3.59 -20.81 8.37
N ILE A 277 -3.86 -22.11 8.38
CA ILE A 277 -3.00 -23.16 7.81
C ILE A 277 -3.89 -24.28 7.28
N THR A 278 -3.63 -24.75 6.06
CA THR A 278 -4.53 -25.70 5.38
C THR A 278 -3.84 -26.99 4.95
N ARG A 279 -2.54 -27.14 5.22
CA ARG A 279 -1.74 -28.31 4.83
C ARG A 279 -0.97 -28.86 6.02
N ASP A 280 -0.80 -30.17 6.04
CA ASP A 280 0.11 -30.82 6.99
C ASP A 280 1.55 -30.35 6.73
N ILE A 281 2.30 -30.15 7.81
CA ILE A 281 3.72 -29.81 7.79
C ILE A 281 4.46 -30.87 8.60
N GLU A 282 5.52 -31.43 8.00
CA GLU A 282 6.39 -32.42 8.64
C GLU A 282 7.86 -32.06 8.41
N SER A 283 8.49 -31.40 9.38
CA SER A 283 9.94 -31.20 9.36
C SER A 283 10.69 -32.52 9.59
N ASP A 284 11.84 -32.70 8.91
CA ASP A 284 12.66 -33.90 9.05
C ASP A 284 13.29 -34.01 10.46
N GLY A 285 12.98 -35.09 11.18
CA GLY A 285 13.44 -35.29 12.56
C GLY A 285 14.95 -35.52 12.70
N ASN A 286 15.60 -36.12 11.70
CA ASN A 286 17.06 -36.34 11.72
C ASN A 286 17.79 -35.02 11.46
N ALA A 287 17.35 -34.25 10.47
CA ALA A 287 17.85 -32.91 10.17
C ALA A 287 17.64 -31.97 11.36
N CYS A 288 16.48 -32.05 12.01
CA CYS A 288 16.19 -31.30 13.22
C CYS A 288 17.15 -31.65 14.37
N SER A 289 17.36 -32.94 14.62
CA SER A 289 18.28 -33.42 15.66
C SER A 289 19.74 -33.04 15.35
N ALA A 290 20.14 -33.03 14.09
CA ALA A 290 21.48 -32.66 13.65
C ALA A 290 21.83 -31.19 13.94
N ILE A 291 20.84 -30.31 13.99
CA ILE A 291 21.00 -28.90 14.41
C ILE A 291 20.69 -28.69 15.91
N GLY A 292 20.58 -29.77 16.68
CA GLY A 292 20.26 -29.73 18.11
C GLY A 292 18.82 -29.35 18.42
N GLY A 293 17.92 -29.36 17.45
CA GLY A 293 16.49 -29.10 17.64
C GLY A 293 15.71 -30.34 18.05
N THR A 294 14.43 -30.15 18.34
CA THR A 294 13.46 -31.21 18.62
C THR A 294 12.17 -30.94 17.84
N ILE A 295 11.56 -32.00 17.29
CA ILE A 295 10.25 -31.89 16.63
C ILE A 295 9.16 -31.63 17.66
N ARG A 296 8.32 -30.62 17.42
CA ARG A 296 7.18 -30.24 18.26
C ARG A 296 5.95 -29.98 17.40
N ASP A 297 4.78 -30.26 17.96
CA ASP A 297 3.49 -29.94 17.35
C ASP A 297 3.16 -28.47 17.61
N LEU A 298 2.92 -27.69 16.56
CA LEU A 298 2.25 -26.39 16.66
C LEU A 298 0.73 -26.57 16.64
N TRP A 299 0.03 -25.71 17.38
CA TRP A 299 -1.43 -25.61 17.38
C TRP A 299 -2.12 -26.94 17.68
N GLN A 300 -1.51 -27.73 18.56
CA GLN A 300 -2.06 -29.00 19.00
C GLN A 300 -3.48 -28.77 19.56
N HIS A 301 -4.46 -29.51 19.04
CA HIS A 301 -5.88 -29.38 19.37
C HIS A 301 -6.56 -28.06 18.94
N LYS A 302 -5.87 -27.19 18.19
CA LYS A 302 -6.44 -25.97 17.60
C LYS A 302 -6.59 -26.08 16.08
N SER A 303 -5.74 -26.87 15.43
CA SER A 303 -5.74 -27.08 13.97
C SER A 303 -6.38 -28.40 13.57
N ASN A 304 -6.96 -28.44 12.37
CA ASN A 304 -7.44 -29.67 11.71
C ASN A 304 -6.35 -30.40 10.92
N VAL A 305 -5.18 -29.78 10.75
CA VAL A 305 -3.99 -30.36 10.10
C VAL A 305 -2.87 -30.57 11.11
N THR A 306 -1.97 -31.50 10.81
CA THR A 306 -0.80 -31.80 11.64
C THR A 306 0.34 -30.86 11.27
N VAL A 307 0.83 -30.08 12.24
CA VAL A 307 1.93 -29.14 12.02
C VAL A 307 3.10 -29.49 12.93
N ARG A 308 3.99 -30.37 12.44
CA ARG A 308 5.20 -30.83 13.13
C ARG A 308 6.42 -30.05 12.65
N VAL A 309 6.92 -29.17 13.52
CA VAL A 309 8.03 -28.25 13.20
C VAL A 309 9.26 -28.59 14.02
N CYS A 310 10.44 -28.23 13.50
CA CYS A 310 11.68 -28.32 14.25
C CYS A 310 11.83 -27.08 15.13
N VAL A 311 12.06 -27.25 16.42
CA VAL A 311 12.35 -26.14 17.34
C VAL A 311 13.76 -26.27 17.85
N THR A 312 14.59 -25.26 17.60
CA THR A 312 15.99 -25.22 18.05
C THR A 312 16.06 -24.96 19.56
N LEU A 313 17.23 -25.25 20.16
CA LEU A 313 17.49 -24.86 21.53
C LEU A 313 17.61 -23.32 21.64
N PRO A 314 17.23 -22.73 22.80
CA PRO A 314 17.51 -21.32 23.05
C PRO A 314 19.01 -21.06 22.87
N HIS A 315 19.38 -20.02 22.13
CA HIS A 315 20.78 -19.61 22.07
C HIS A 315 21.24 -19.27 23.49
N SER A 316 22.31 -19.91 23.98
CA SER A 316 22.97 -19.45 25.19
C SER A 316 23.50 -18.05 24.90
N THR A 317 23.01 -17.05 25.63
CA THR A 317 23.44 -15.64 25.50
C THR A 317 24.87 -15.40 26.01
N ASN A 318 25.76 -16.37 25.91
CA ASN A 318 27.15 -16.33 26.35
C ASN A 318 28.09 -16.66 25.18
N GLY A 319 28.29 -15.69 24.29
CA GLY A 319 29.34 -15.76 23.27
C GLY A 319 29.37 -14.50 22.40
N PRO A 320 30.47 -13.72 22.39
CA PRO A 320 30.58 -12.51 21.58
C PRO A 320 31.10 -12.87 20.18
N PHE A 321 30.41 -12.49 19.11
CA PHE A 321 31.01 -12.16 17.81
C PHE A 321 30.09 -11.20 17.05
#